data_AF-A0A2Z3X6P6-F1
#
_entry.id   AF-A0A2Z3X6P6-F1
#
_cell.length_a   1.000
_cell.length_b   1.000
_cell.length_c   1.000
_cell.angle_alpha   90.00
_cell.angle_beta   90.00
_cell.angle_gamma   90.00
#
_symmetry.space_group_name_H-M   'P 1'
#
loop_
_entity.id
_entity.type
_entity.pdbx_description
1 polymer ?
#
loop_
_entity_poly.entity_id
_entity_poly.type
_entity_poly.pdbx_seq_one_letter_code
_entity_poly.pdbx_strand_id
1 'polypeptide(L)'
;MGFPSPATDYIEQRVTPASVCMTPDSRILETSAGYAIIVPVTRPQQGDALLILSGGRTQFAKLRGKALITDDGEAIEGDAAEEAEVMRRVTHFINSTDAAISLEAALAQF
;
A
#
# COMPACT_ATOMS: atom_id res chain seq x y z
N MET A 1 29.02 22.81 41.87
CA MET A 1 28.04 21.74 41.62
C MET A 1 27.40 22.03 40.27
N GLY A 2 27.88 21.40 39.19
CA GLY A 2 27.37 21.62 37.83
C GLY A 2 26.16 20.73 37.57
N PHE A 3 25.06 21.32 37.10
CA PHE A 3 23.86 20.59 36.74
C PHE A 3 24.20 19.67 35.55
N PRO A 4 24.05 18.34 35.65
CA PRO A 4 24.23 17.47 34.50
C PRO A 4 23.25 17.95 33.42
N SER A 5 23.76 18.24 32.23
CA SER A 5 22.94 18.80 31.16
C SER A 5 21.79 17.84 30.84
N PRO A 6 20.52 18.31 30.81
CA PRO A 6 19.34 17.48 30.49
C PRO A 6 19.42 16.74 29.14
N ALA A 7 20.36 17.12 28.28
CA ALA A 7 20.54 16.58 26.94
C ALA A 7 21.18 15.17 26.90
N THR A 8 21.71 14.64 28.01
CA THR A 8 22.33 13.30 28.04
C THR A 8 21.31 12.18 27.86
N ASP A 9 20.04 12.42 28.18
CA ASP A 9 18.97 11.42 28.06
C ASP A 9 18.27 11.44 26.69
N TYR A 10 18.71 12.30 25.76
CA TYR A 10 18.13 12.38 24.43
C TYR A 10 18.77 11.36 23.48
N ILE A 11 18.23 10.15 23.53
CA ILE A 11 18.48 9.09 22.54
C ILE A 11 17.37 9.09 21.50
N GLU A 12 17.58 9.76 20.36
CA GLU A 12 16.65 9.66 19.23
C GLU A 12 16.67 8.24 18.68
N GLN A 13 15.53 7.56 18.80
CA GLN A 13 15.35 6.29 18.14
C GLN A 13 15.31 6.52 16.63
N ARG A 14 16.22 5.89 15.88
CA ARG A 14 16.21 5.96 14.42
C ARG A 14 14.87 5.47 13.89
N VAL A 15 14.18 6.34 13.14
CA VAL A 15 12.99 5.96 12.40
C VAL A 15 13.40 4.98 11.31
N THR A 16 12.81 3.80 11.34
CA THR A 16 13.00 2.78 10.31
C THR A 16 11.71 2.62 9.50
N PRO A 17 11.77 2.20 8.23
CA PRO A 17 10.56 1.91 7.45
C PRO A 17 9.67 0.88 8.16
N ALA A 18 10.30 -0.08 8.84
CA ALA A 18 9.60 -1.07 9.65
C ALA A 18 8.80 -0.42 10.79
N SER A 19 9.36 0.57 11.49
CA SER A 19 8.65 1.26 12.58
C SER A 19 7.53 2.19 12.12
N VAL A 20 7.53 2.62 10.85
CA VAL A 20 6.52 3.57 10.34
C VAL A 20 5.40 2.85 9.59
N CYS A 21 5.76 1.90 8.72
CA CYS A 21 4.84 1.37 7.72
C CYS A 21 4.56 -0.12 7.87
N MET A 22 5.34 -0.84 8.68
CA MET A 22 5.22 -2.30 8.81
C MET A 22 4.56 -2.72 10.12
N THR A 23 3.73 -3.73 9.99
CA THR A 23 3.17 -4.51 11.11
C THR A 23 3.72 -5.94 11.05
N PRO A 24 3.60 -6.75 12.11
CA PRO A 24 4.11 -8.13 12.11
C PRO A 24 3.61 -8.98 10.93
N ASP A 25 2.40 -8.71 10.45
CA ASP A 25 1.76 -9.44 9.36
C ASP A 25 1.98 -8.81 7.97
N SER A 26 2.66 -7.66 7.92
CA SER A 26 2.94 -6.96 6.68
C SER A 26 3.98 -7.71 5.84
N ARG A 27 3.82 -7.64 4.52
CA ARG A 27 4.76 -8.16 3.54
C ARG A 27 5.05 -7.09 2.50
N ILE A 28 6.25 -7.12 1.95
CA ILE A 28 6.65 -6.26 0.85
C ILE A 28 6.44 -7.04 -0.44
N LEU A 29 5.76 -6.41 -1.40
CA LEU A 29 5.53 -6.93 -2.74
C LEU A 29 6.26 -6.02 -3.73
N GLU A 30 7.14 -6.58 -4.55
CA GLU A 30 7.81 -5.82 -5.61
C GLU A 30 6.84 -5.61 -6.78
N THR A 31 6.84 -4.40 -7.33
CA THR A 31 6.03 -4.00 -8.49
C THR A 31 6.93 -3.36 -9.53
N SER A 32 6.45 -3.20 -10.76
CA SER A 32 7.19 -2.48 -11.82
C SER A 32 7.50 -1.02 -11.46
N ALA A 33 6.68 -0.41 -10.60
CA ALA A 33 6.82 0.97 -10.13
C ALA A 33 7.70 1.10 -8.87
N GLY A 34 8.04 0.00 -8.19
CA GLY A 34 8.75 0.00 -6.92
C GLY A 34 8.25 -1.11 -6.00
N TYR A 35 7.64 -0.73 -4.87
CA TYR A 35 7.19 -1.66 -3.84
C TYR A 35 5.79 -1.32 -3.32
N ALA A 36 5.07 -2.34 -2.89
CA ALA A 36 3.81 -2.22 -2.18
C ALA A 36 3.90 -2.93 -0.83
N ILE A 37 3.45 -2.29 0.24
CA ILE A 37 3.32 -2.93 1.55
C ILE A 37 1.91 -3.49 1.65
N ILE A 38 1.81 -4.81 1.77
CA ILE A 38 0.54 -5.55 1.83
C ILE A 38 0.33 -6.16 3.22
N VAL A 39 -0.90 -6.10 3.71
CA VAL A 39 -1.32 -6.65 5.00
C VAL A 39 -2.53 -7.58 4.81
N PRO A 40 -2.74 -8.56 5.71
CA PRO A 40 -3.97 -9.35 5.69
C PRO A 40 -5.20 -8.44 5.74
N VAL A 41 -6.18 -8.72 4.90
CA VAL A 41 -7.45 -8.00 4.90
C VAL A 41 -8.41 -8.70 5.86
N THR A 42 -8.97 -7.96 6.81
CA THR A 42 -10.05 -8.47 7.68
C THR A 42 -11.41 -8.00 7.18
N ARG A 43 -11.53 -6.71 6.86
CA ARG A 43 -12.69 -6.12 6.20
C ARG A 43 -12.23 -4.98 5.28
N PRO A 44 -12.43 -5.07 3.96
CA PRO A 44 -12.07 -3.99 3.06
C PRO A 44 -13.02 -2.80 3.24
N GLN A 45 -12.47 -1.59 3.25
CA GLN A 45 -13.22 -0.34 3.39
C GLN A 45 -13.23 0.44 2.08
N GLN A 46 -14.25 1.30 1.90
CA GLN A 46 -14.25 2.29 0.81
C GLN A 46 -12.97 3.11 0.87
N GLY A 47 -12.27 3.22 -0.26
CA GLY A 47 -10.95 3.84 -0.25
C GLY A 47 -9.80 2.87 -0.42
N ASP A 48 -9.94 1.65 0.10
CA ASP A 48 -8.82 0.71 0.24
C ASP A 48 -8.30 0.28 -1.13
N ALA A 49 -6.98 0.28 -1.25
CA ALA A 49 -6.28 -0.40 -2.33
C ALA A 49 -6.10 -1.86 -1.94
N LEU A 50 -6.50 -2.76 -2.82
CA LEU A 50 -6.56 -4.20 -2.60
C LEU A 50 -5.73 -4.91 -3.66
N LEU A 51 -5.02 -5.95 -3.23
CA LEU A 51 -4.44 -6.95 -4.11
C LEU A 51 -5.52 -7.99 -4.38
N ILE A 52 -5.96 -8.07 -5.64
CA ILE A 52 -7.02 -8.97 -6.06
C ILE A 52 -6.51 -10.00 -7.06
N LEU A 53 -7.16 -11.15 -7.13
CA LEU A 53 -7.03 -12.12 -8.20
C LEU A 53 -8.30 -12.06 -9.06
N SER A 54 -8.15 -11.67 -10.31
CA SER A 54 -9.25 -11.63 -11.29
C SER A 54 -8.76 -12.19 -12.62
N GLY A 55 -9.58 -13.02 -13.28
CA GLY A 55 -9.22 -13.64 -14.56
C GLY A 55 -7.90 -14.43 -14.54
N GLY A 56 -7.50 -14.97 -13.38
CA GLY A 56 -6.23 -15.69 -13.19
C GLY A 56 -4.99 -14.80 -13.10
N ARG A 57 -5.14 -13.47 -12.99
CA ARG A 57 -4.04 -12.53 -12.82
C ARG A 57 -4.18 -11.77 -11.52
N THR A 58 -3.04 -11.56 -10.84
CA THR A 58 -2.99 -10.74 -9.64
C THR A 58 -2.75 -9.29 -10.02
N GLN A 59 -3.61 -8.40 -9.55
CA GLN A 59 -3.53 -6.97 -9.85
C GLN A 59 -3.99 -6.13 -8.66
N PHE A 60 -3.74 -4.84 -8.72
CA PHE A 60 -4.23 -3.89 -7.72
C PHE A 60 -5.54 -3.28 -8.18
N ALA A 61 -6.47 -3.12 -7.25
CA ALA A 61 -7.71 -2.40 -7.48
C ALA A 61 -8.16 -1.65 -6.25
N LYS A 62 -8.84 -0.52 -6.46
CA LYS A 62 -9.35 0.35 -5.41
C LYS A 62 -10.84 0.12 -5.22
N LEU A 63 -11.25 -0.13 -3.98
CA LEU A 63 -12.66 -0.32 -3.68
C LEU A 63 -13.41 1.01 -3.73
N ARG A 64 -14.41 1.08 -4.62
CA ARG A 64 -15.30 2.23 -4.85
C ARG A 64 -16.74 1.75 -5.00
N GLY A 65 -17.59 2.05 -4.02
CA GLY A 65 -18.94 1.49 -3.94
C GLY A 65 -18.91 -0.05 -3.93
N LYS A 66 -19.49 -0.67 -4.96
CA LYS A 66 -19.44 -2.12 -5.21
C LYS A 66 -18.48 -2.50 -6.33
N ALA A 67 -17.73 -1.53 -6.84
CA ALA A 67 -16.79 -1.68 -7.94
C ALA A 67 -15.35 -1.75 -7.41
N LEU A 68 -14.52 -2.47 -8.15
CA LEU A 68 -13.06 -2.48 -8.00
C LEU A 68 -12.47 -1.73 -9.18
N ILE A 69 -11.81 -0.59 -8.92
CA ILE A 69 -11.21 0.24 -9.97
C ILE A 69 -9.74 -0.12 -10.10
N THR A 70 -9.33 -0.65 -11.24
CA THR A 70 -7.95 -1.05 -11.54
C THR A 70 -7.09 0.17 -11.86
N ASP A 71 -5.75 0.02 -11.89
CA ASP A 71 -4.86 1.14 -12.20
C ASP A 71 -4.97 1.61 -13.66
N ASP A 72 -5.38 0.74 -14.58
CA ASP A 72 -5.74 1.09 -15.96
C ASP A 72 -7.03 1.95 -16.06
N GLY A 73 -7.72 2.17 -14.94
CA GLY A 73 -8.98 2.92 -14.88
C GLY A 73 -10.21 2.10 -15.26
N GLU A 74 -10.07 0.79 -15.44
CA GLU A 74 -11.21 -0.10 -15.66
C GLU A 74 -11.96 -0.38 -14.35
N ALA A 75 -13.28 -0.45 -14.45
CA ALA A 75 -14.14 -0.81 -13.32
C ALA A 75 -14.57 -2.28 -13.45
N ILE A 76 -14.19 -3.09 -12.48
CA ILE A 76 -14.71 -4.45 -12.32
C ILE A 76 -15.97 -4.35 -11.46
N GLU A 77 -17.12 -4.68 -12.04
CA GLU A 77 -18.45 -4.52 -11.43
C GLU A 77 -19.31 -5.76 -11.64
N GLY A 78 -20.38 -5.87 -10.84
CA GLY A 78 -21.37 -6.94 -10.95
C GLY A 78 -20.78 -8.30 -10.62
N ASP A 79 -21.09 -9.30 -11.44
CA ASP A 79 -20.66 -10.69 -11.25
C ASP A 79 -19.13 -10.82 -11.21
N ALA A 80 -18.43 -10.10 -12.09
CA ALA A 80 -16.97 -10.11 -12.15
C ALA A 80 -16.29 -9.56 -10.87
N ALA A 81 -16.97 -8.65 -10.15
CA ALA A 81 -16.48 -8.16 -8.86
C ALA A 81 -16.72 -9.15 -7.73
N GLU A 82 -17.75 -9.99 -7.83
CA GLU A 82 -18.02 -11.09 -6.90
C GLU A 82 -17.05 -12.26 -7.11
N GLU A 83 -16.66 -12.51 -8.36
CA GLU A 83 -15.64 -13.50 -8.72
C GLU A 83 -14.20 -13.05 -8.37
N ALA A 84 -13.97 -11.75 -8.15
CA ALA A 84 -12.66 -11.24 -7.80
C ALA A 84 -12.28 -11.59 -6.35
N GLU A 85 -11.22 -12.37 -6.17
CA GLU A 85 -10.76 -12.75 -4.84
C GLU A 85 -9.83 -11.69 -4.25
N VAL A 86 -10.20 -11.14 -3.09
CA VAL A 86 -9.37 -10.18 -2.36
C VAL A 86 -8.32 -10.92 -1.53
N MET A 87 -7.05 -10.86 -1.94
CA MET A 87 -5.96 -11.53 -1.24
C MET A 87 -5.44 -10.72 -0.03
N ARG A 88 -5.13 -9.43 -0.25
CA ARG A 88 -4.48 -8.57 0.73
C ARG A 88 -4.91 -7.11 0.55
N ARG A 89 -4.78 -6.31 1.60
CA ARG A 89 -4.90 -4.85 1.49
C ARG A 89 -3.52 -4.22 1.33
N VAL A 90 -3.39 -3.24 0.45
CA VAL A 90 -2.19 -2.41 0.32
C VAL A 90 -2.30 -1.23 1.29
N THR A 91 -1.28 -1.02 2.10
CA THR A 91 -1.21 0.13 3.01
C THR A 91 -0.41 1.28 2.40
N HIS A 92 0.68 0.96 1.71
CA HIS A 92 1.58 1.96 1.13
C HIS A 92 2.10 1.48 -0.22
N PHE A 93 2.18 2.41 -1.17
CA PHE A 93 2.98 2.26 -2.38
C PHE A 93 4.26 3.08 -2.20
N ILE A 94 5.40 2.46 -2.44
CA ILE A 94 6.72 3.05 -2.34
C ILE A 94 7.32 3.04 -3.75
N ASN A 95 7.29 4.19 -4.40
CA ASN A 95 7.79 4.33 -5.76
C ASN A 95 9.33 4.29 -5.76
N SER A 96 9.88 3.55 -6.71
CA SER A 96 11.32 3.57 -7.00
C SER A 96 11.66 4.86 -7.74
N THR A 97 12.83 5.44 -7.45
CA THR A 97 13.32 6.62 -8.18
C THR A 97 13.76 6.29 -9.61
N ASP A 98 13.93 5.00 -9.90
CA ASP A 98 14.33 4.47 -11.22
C ASP A 98 13.15 4.21 -12.14
N ALA A 99 11.95 4.04 -11.58
CA ALA A 99 10.74 3.99 -12.37
C ALA A 99 10.50 5.40 -12.93
N ALA A 100 10.62 5.56 -14.25
CA ALA A 100 10.32 6.79 -14.96
C ALA A 100 8.80 7.07 -14.95
N ILE A 101 8.24 7.27 -13.75
CA ILE A 101 6.86 7.64 -13.57
C ILE A 101 6.87 9.16 -13.47
N SER A 102 6.28 9.83 -14.45
CA SER A 102 6.01 11.26 -14.34
C SER A 102 5.27 11.50 -13.02
N LEU A 103 5.62 12.56 -12.27
CA LEU A 103 5.05 12.83 -10.95
C LEU A 103 3.51 12.84 -10.98
N GLU A 104 2.93 13.23 -12.11
CA GLU A 104 1.50 13.19 -12.40
C GLU A 104 0.90 11.76 -12.44
N ALA A 105 1.60 10.80 -13.05
CA ALA A 105 1.19 9.40 -13.09
C ALA A 105 1.37 8.70 -11.74
N ALA A 106 2.37 9.11 -10.95
CA ALA A 106 2.50 8.66 -9.56
C ALA A 106 1.34 9.21 -8.70
N LEU A 107 0.91 10.46 -8.93
CA LEU A 107 -0.24 11.05 -8.24
C LEU A 107 -1.57 10.45 -8.68
N ALA A 108 -1.71 10.04 -9.94
CA ALA A 108 -2.94 9.42 -10.47
C ALA A 108 -3.23 8.02 -9.92
N GLN A 109 -2.25 7.36 -9.28
CA GLN A 109 -2.44 6.08 -8.58
C GLN A 109 -3.12 6.26 -7.20
N PHE A 110 -3.42 7.49 -6.76
CA PHE A 110 -4.05 7.81 -5.47
C PHE A 110 -5.41 8.48 -5.60
#